data_AF-A0A925VJ55-F1
#
_entry.id   AF-A0A925VJ55-F1
#
_cell.length_a   1.000
_cell.length_b   1.000
_cell.length_c   1.000
_cell.angle_alpha   90.00
_cell.angle_beta   90.00
_cell.angle_gamma   90.00
#
_symmetry.space_group_name_H-M   'P 1'
#
loop_
_entity.id
_entity.type
_entity.pdbx_description
1 polymer ?
#
loop_
_entity_poly.entity_id
_entity_poly.type
_entity_poly.pdbx_seq_one_letter_code
_entity_poly.pdbx_strand_id
1 'polypeptide(L)'
;MFYRENGQFKSDYAADQALLPIRQDRWFMWLVLALAFVAVPMFASEYLFKAILIPFLILALAAIGLNLLVGYCGQISLGTGAFMMVGAYAAYNLAVRIPEL
;
A
#
# COMPACT_ATOMS: atom_id res chain seq x y z
N MET A 1 22.58 3.97 6.20
CA MET A 1 22.88 2.53 6.13
C MET A 1 23.29 2.08 7.55
N PHE A 2 22.30 1.89 8.42
CA PHE A 2 22.51 1.66 9.87
C PHE A 2 22.72 0.18 10.23
N TYR A 3 22.54 -0.75 9.28
CA TYR A 3 22.70 -2.18 9.49
C TYR A 3 23.93 -2.71 8.74
N ARG A 4 24.69 -3.57 9.42
CA ARG A 4 25.82 -4.29 8.82
C ARG A 4 25.26 -5.50 8.06
N GLU A 5 25.52 -5.58 6.77
CA GLU A 5 25.18 -6.76 5.92
C GLU A 5 26.03 -7.99 6.28
N ASN A 6 27.07 -7.83 7.11
CA ASN A 6 27.97 -8.89 7.53
C ASN A 6 27.21 -10.02 8.24
N GLY A 7 27.17 -11.20 7.60
CA GLY A 7 26.58 -12.43 8.13
C GLY A 7 25.27 -12.86 7.45
N GLN A 8 24.70 -12.07 6.54
CA GLN A 8 23.56 -12.48 5.72
C GLN A 8 24.03 -12.90 4.32
N PHE A 9 24.50 -14.14 4.22
CA PHE A 9 24.94 -14.70 2.95
C PHE A 9 23.74 -14.92 2.03
N LYS A 10 23.80 -14.33 0.83
CA LYS A 10 22.83 -14.56 -0.25
C LYS A 10 23.21 -15.88 -0.93
N SER A 11 22.61 -16.98 -0.49
CA SER A 11 22.92 -18.33 -1.00
C SER A 11 22.11 -18.71 -2.25
N ASP A 12 21.14 -17.89 -2.66
CA ASP A 12 20.24 -18.17 -3.78
C ASP A 12 19.92 -16.88 -4.56
N TYR A 13 19.71 -16.98 -5.88
CA TYR A 13 19.30 -15.87 -6.75
C TYR A 13 17.96 -15.29 -6.31
N ALA A 14 17.04 -16.12 -5.82
CA ALA A 14 15.76 -15.66 -5.27
C ALA A 14 15.93 -14.79 -4.01
N ALA A 15 17.00 -15.02 -3.23
CA ALA A 15 17.31 -14.21 -2.05
C ALA A 15 17.92 -12.85 -2.43
N ASP A 16 18.54 -12.75 -3.61
CA ASP A 16 19.09 -11.49 -4.13
C ASP A 16 18.02 -10.60 -4.77
N GLN A 17 16.99 -11.20 -5.37
CA GLN A 17 15.84 -10.48 -5.96
C GLN A 17 14.78 -10.02 -4.93
N ALA A 18 14.96 -10.31 -3.64
CA ALA A 18 13.99 -9.96 -2.62
C ALA A 18 13.91 -8.42 -2.42
N LEU A 19 12.69 -7.89 -2.33
CA LEU A 19 12.41 -6.46 -2.08
C LEU A 19 13.05 -5.93 -0.78
N LEU A 20 13.20 -6.77 0.24
CA LEU A 20 13.83 -6.45 1.53
C LEU A 20 14.83 -7.55 1.91
N PRO A 21 16.07 -7.49 1.40
CA PRO A 21 17.06 -8.55 1.59
C PRO A 21 17.49 -8.67 3.06
N ILE A 22 17.52 -7.54 3.79
CA ILE A 22 17.91 -7.49 5.19
C ILE A 22 16.75 -7.96 6.07
N ARG A 23 16.98 -9.03 6.86
CA ARG A 23 15.94 -9.55 7.80
C ARG A 23 15.47 -8.49 8.79
N GLN A 24 16.36 -7.65 9.32
CA GLN A 24 16.01 -6.59 10.27
C GLN A 24 15.04 -5.56 9.66
N ASP A 25 15.28 -5.12 8.43
CA ASP A 25 14.42 -4.15 7.74
C ASP A 25 13.02 -4.69 7.49
N ARG A 26 12.91 -5.99 7.20
CA ARG A 26 11.62 -6.67 7.07
C ARG A 26 10.86 -6.68 8.40
N TRP A 27 11.49 -7.04 9.51
CA TRP A 27 10.86 -6.99 10.83
C TRP A 27 10.46 -5.57 11.22
N PHE A 28 11.31 -4.58 10.92
CA PHE A 28 11.01 -3.17 11.13
C PHE A 28 9.80 -2.72 10.32
N MET A 29 9.73 -3.08 9.03
CA MET A 29 8.58 -2.75 8.18
C MET A 29 7.29 -3.39 8.69
N TRP A 30 7.33 -4.66 9.10
CA TRP A 30 6.18 -5.32 9.73
C TRP A 30 5.74 -4.61 11.01
N LEU A 31 6.69 -4.20 11.86
CA LEU A 31 6.39 -3.45 13.07
C LEU A 31 5.75 -2.10 12.77
N VAL A 32 6.28 -1.35 11.79
CA VAL A 32 5.70 -0.06 11.36
C VAL A 32 4.30 -0.24 10.81
N LEU A 33 4.05 -1.27 9.98
CA LEU A 33 2.73 -1.57 9.45
C LEU A 33 1.74 -1.95 10.55
N ALA A 34 2.15 -2.81 11.49
CA ALA A 34 1.32 -3.20 12.63
C ALA A 34 1.01 -2.00 13.53
N LEU A 35 2.01 -1.15 13.79
CA LEU A 35 1.83 0.06 14.57
C LEU A 35 0.90 1.05 13.87
N ALA A 36 1.04 1.25 12.55
CA ALA A 36 0.13 2.08 11.78
C ALA A 36 -1.30 1.53 11.83
N PHE A 37 -1.48 0.21 11.70
CA PHE A 37 -2.80 -0.42 11.74
C PHE A 37 -3.50 -0.29 13.09
N VAL A 38 -2.76 -0.23 14.20
CA VAL A 38 -3.35 -0.07 15.56
C VAL A 38 -3.45 1.40 15.96
N ALA A 39 -2.41 2.20 15.72
CA ALA A 39 -2.37 3.60 16.16
C ALA A 39 -3.35 4.47 15.37
N VAL A 40 -3.49 4.25 14.06
CA VAL A 40 -4.40 5.03 13.22
C VAL A 40 -5.85 4.96 13.72
N PRO A 41 -6.49 3.78 13.90
CA PRO A 41 -7.87 3.72 14.40
C PRO A 41 -8.02 4.24 15.84
N MET A 42 -6.98 4.15 16.67
CA MET A 42 -7.06 4.60 18.07
C MET A 42 -6.91 6.12 18.23
N PHE A 43 -6.15 6.78 17.36
CA PHE A 43 -5.78 8.19 17.53
C PHE A 43 -6.28 9.12 16.42
N ALA A 44 -6.72 8.60 15.28
CA ALA A 44 -7.19 9.44 14.19
C ALA A 44 -8.59 9.99 14.46
N SER A 45 -8.74 11.30 14.30
CA SER A 45 -10.04 11.95 14.29
C SER A 45 -10.83 11.61 13.02
N GLU A 46 -12.15 11.77 13.08
CA GLU A 46 -13.03 11.54 11.91
C GLU A 46 -12.61 12.37 10.69
N TYR A 47 -12.15 13.60 10.92
CA TYR A 47 -11.60 14.46 9.86
C TYR A 47 -10.33 13.85 9.25
N LEU A 48 -9.38 13.41 10.08
CA LEU A 48 -8.14 12.82 9.58
C LEU A 48 -8.41 11.54 8.78
N PHE A 49 -9.36 10.72 9.22
CA PHE A 49 -9.80 9.54 8.47
C PHE A 49 -10.45 9.89 7.13
N LYS A 50 -11.53 10.68 7.15
CA LYS A 50 -12.37 10.91 5.97
C LYS A 50 -11.76 11.88 4.97
N ALA A 51 -11.14 12.95 5.44
CA ALA A 51 -10.64 14.01 4.56
C ALA A 51 -9.21 13.77 4.07
N ILE A 52 -8.40 13.02 4.82
CA ILE A 52 -6.98 12.86 4.52
C ILE A 52 -6.65 11.40 4.20
N LEU A 53 -6.85 10.50 5.16
CA LEU A 53 -6.31 9.14 5.08
C LEU A 53 -6.98 8.30 3.98
N ILE A 54 -8.31 8.33 3.89
CA ILE A 54 -9.06 7.60 2.86
C ILE A 54 -8.66 8.08 1.45
N PRO A 55 -8.72 9.40 1.13
CA PRO A 55 -8.26 9.89 -0.18
C PRO A 55 -6.80 9.57 -0.46
N PHE A 56 -5.92 9.72 0.53
CA PHE A 56 -4.50 9.41 0.40
C PHE A 56 -4.26 7.95 0.02
N LEU A 57 -4.91 7.00 0.71
CA LEU A 57 -4.77 5.57 0.43
C LEU A 57 -5.29 5.20 -0.97
N ILE A 58 -6.44 5.75 -1.36
CA ILE A 58 -7.01 5.51 -2.70
C ILE A 58 -6.06 6.03 -3.79
N LEU A 59 -5.56 7.25 -3.64
CA LEU A 59 -4.66 7.87 -4.62
C LEU A 59 -3.29 7.20 -4.65
N ALA A 60 -2.75 6.80 -3.50
CA ALA A 60 -1.50 6.05 -3.42
C ALA A 60 -1.61 4.70 -4.14
N LEU A 61 -2.70 3.97 -3.93
CA LEU A 61 -2.95 2.70 -4.59
C LEU A 61 -3.11 2.87 -6.11
N ALA A 62 -3.85 3.90 -6.55
CA ALA A 62 -3.96 4.26 -7.96
C ALA A 62 -2.60 4.63 -8.59
N ALA A 63 -1.78 5.40 -7.88
CA ALA A 63 -0.46 5.81 -8.33
C ALA A 63 0.50 4.62 -8.45
N ILE A 64 0.50 3.70 -7.48
CA ILE A 64 1.33 2.47 -7.53
C ILE A 64 0.90 1.59 -8.71
N GLY A 65 -0.40 1.37 -8.90
CA GLY A 65 -0.91 0.60 -10.03
C GLY A 65 -0.52 1.23 -11.37
N LEU A 66 -0.67 2.55 -11.51
CA LEU A 66 -0.24 3.26 -12.71
C LEU A 66 1.27 3.20 -12.93
N ASN A 67 2.07 3.30 -11.86
CA ASN A 67 3.53 3.18 -11.93
C ASN A 67 3.96 1.78 -12.40
N LEU A 68 3.22 0.74 -12.03
CA LEU A 68 3.47 -0.61 -12.52
C LEU A 68 3.28 -0.70 -14.04
N LEU A 69 2.17 -0.19 -14.57
CA LEU A 69 1.87 -0.26 -16.01
C LEU A 69 2.76 0.68 -16.84
N VAL A 70 2.82 1.95 -16.47
CA VAL A 70 3.53 2.98 -17.25
C VAL A 70 5.04 2.90 -17.01
N GLY A 71 5.46 2.65 -15.78
CA GLY A 71 6.86 2.61 -15.40
C GLY A 71 7.55 1.30 -15.80
N TYR A 72 7.02 0.16 -15.35
CA TYR A 72 7.68 -1.13 -15.59
C TYR A 72 7.34 -1.73 -16.95
N CYS A 73 6.09 -1.61 -17.43
CA CYS A 73 5.68 -2.16 -18.73
C CYS A 73 5.76 -1.16 -19.89
N GLY A 74 5.89 0.15 -19.62
CA GLY A 74 5.93 1.18 -20.65
C GLY A 74 4.59 1.45 -21.36
N GLN A 75 3.47 0.99 -20.80
CA GLN A 75 2.15 1.09 -21.42
C GLN A 75 1.37 2.30 -20.92
N ILE A 76 0.69 3.02 -21.80
CA ILE A 76 -0.24 4.09 -21.41
C ILE A 76 -1.54 3.46 -20.90
N SER A 77 -1.92 3.77 -19.66
CA SER A 77 -3.15 3.25 -19.06
C SER A 77 -4.29 4.27 -19.11
N LEU A 78 -5.10 4.18 -20.16
CA LEU A 78 -6.33 4.99 -20.30
C LEU A 78 -7.46 4.51 -19.38
N GLY A 79 -7.39 3.27 -18.89
CA GLY A 79 -8.45 2.63 -18.09
C GLY A 79 -8.35 2.82 -16.57
N THR A 80 -7.22 3.30 -16.04
CA THR A 80 -6.99 3.38 -14.58
C THR A 80 -8.07 4.21 -13.87
N GLY A 81 -8.44 5.36 -14.43
CA GLY A 81 -9.51 6.20 -13.89
C GLY A 81 -10.89 5.55 -13.97
N ALA A 82 -11.16 4.79 -15.03
CA ALA A 82 -12.42 4.06 -15.20
C ALA A 82 -12.58 2.98 -14.12
N PHE A 83 -11.54 2.18 -13.86
CA PHE A 83 -11.56 1.19 -12.78
C PHE A 83 -11.67 1.82 -11.39
N MET A 84 -11.00 2.95 -11.15
CA MET A 84 -11.15 3.71 -9.90
C MET A 84 -12.59 4.20 -9.70
N MET A 85 -13.25 4.69 -10.75
CA MET A 85 -14.66 5.12 -10.70
C MET A 85 -15.60 3.95 -10.40
N VAL A 86 -15.40 2.79 -11.04
CA VAL A 86 -16.20 1.59 -10.78
C VAL A 86 -16.07 1.15 -9.33
N GLY A 87 -14.87 1.15 -8.77
CA GLY A 87 -14.63 0.84 -7.36
C GLY A 87 -15.33 1.82 -6.41
N ALA A 88 -15.25 3.12 -6.68
CA ALA A 88 -15.94 4.14 -5.88
C ALA A 88 -17.47 3.95 -5.89
N TYR A 89 -18.06 3.68 -7.06
CA TYR A 89 -19.50 3.42 -7.18
C TYR A 89 -19.92 2.13 -6.48
N ALA A 90 -19.11 1.08 -6.56
CA ALA A 90 -19.37 -0.19 -5.87
C ALA A 90 -19.32 0.01 -4.35
N ALA A 91 -18.29 0.69 -3.82
CA ALA A 91 -18.16 0.99 -2.40
C ALA A 91 -19.33 1.84 -1.88
N TYR A 92 -19.74 2.87 -2.63
CA TYR A 92 -20.90 3.69 -2.28
C TYR A 92 -22.20 2.87 -2.27
N ASN A 93 -22.45 2.05 -3.30
CA ASN A 93 -23.62 1.18 -3.32
C ASN A 93 -23.64 0.19 -2.15
N LEU A 94 -22.47 -0.36 -1.78
CA LEU A 94 -22.35 -1.27 -0.64
C LEU A 94 -22.72 -0.54 0.66
N ALA A 95 -22.15 0.64 0.89
CA ALA A 95 -22.41 1.44 2.08
C ALA A 95 -23.88 1.85 2.22
N VAL A 96 -24.57 2.12 1.10
CA VAL A 96 -26.00 2.49 1.12
C VAL A 96 -26.91 1.28 1.30
N ARG A 97 -26.58 0.13 0.70
CA ARG A 97 -27.46 -1.06 0.69
C ARG A 97 -27.23 -2.00 1.86
N ILE A 98 -26.04 -1.99 2.44
CA ILE A 98 -25.66 -2.78 3.61
C ILE A 98 -25.10 -1.81 4.64
N PRO A 99 -25.95 -1.06 5.36
CA PRO A 99 -25.52 -0.06 6.35
C PRO A 99 -24.88 -0.69 7.60
N GLU A 100 -24.88 -2.01 7.68
CA GLU A 100 -24.35 -2.82 8.80
C GLU A 100 -22.84 -3.12 8.64
N LEU A 101 -22.27 -2.81 7.47
CA LEU A 101 -20.83 -2.85 7.16
C LEU A 101 -20.19 -1.48 7.37
#